data_AF-A0A920NDY2-F1
#
_entry.id   AF-A0A920NDY2-F1
#
_cell.length_a   1.000
_cell.length_b   1.000
_cell.length_c   1.000
_cell.angle_alpha   90.00
_cell.angle_beta   90.00
_cell.angle_gamma   90.00
#
_symmetry.space_group_name_H-M   'P 1'
#
loop_
_entity.id
_entity.type
_entity.pdbx_description
1 polymer ?
#
loop_
_entity_poly.entity_id
_entity_poly.type
_entity_poly.pdbx_seq_one_letter_code
_entity_poly.pdbx_strand_id
1 'polypeptide(L)' 'MEVSEIPEGVENSNYRLRTEQGCFILTIFEQRVAHEDLPFFMDLMGFLSIEGICCPVPIFARDGQP' A
#
# COMPACT_ATOMS: atom_id res chain seq x y z
N MET A 1 -6.80 -17.37 6.42
CA MET A 1 -5.93 -16.20 6.20
C MET A 1 -4.56 -16.71 5.79
N GLU A 2 -4.04 -16.22 4.66
CA GLU A 2 -2.74 -16.60 4.11
C GLU A 2 -1.93 -15.33 3.81
N VAL A 3 -0.63 -15.37 4.09
CA VAL A 3 0.31 -14.26 3.88
C VAL A 3 1.51 -14.82 3.11
N SER A 4 1.87 -14.19 2.00
CA SER A 4 3.05 -14.57 1.21
C SER A 4 3.86 -13.34 0.83
N GLU A 5 5.17 -13.39 1.04
CA GLU A 5 6.10 -12.32 0.67
C GLU A 5 6.14 -12.12 -0.86
N ILE A 6 6.33 -10.87 -1.27
CA ILE A 6 6.62 -10.48 -2.66
C ILE A 6 8.09 -10.08 -2.69
N PRO A 7 8.98 -10.96 -3.19
CA PRO A 7 10.44 -10.77 -3.12
C PRO A 7 10.98 -9.69 -4.08
N GLU A 8 10.13 -8.99 -4.84
CA GLU A 8 10.54 -7.90 -5.72
C GLU A 8 10.44 -6.54 -5.00
N GLY A 9 11.59 -5.94 -4.69
CA GLY A 9 11.69 -4.60 -4.13
C GLY A 9 12.81 -4.52 -3.09
N VAL A 10 13.76 -3.60 -3.28
CA VAL A 10 14.94 -3.48 -2.41
C VAL A 10 14.70 -2.55 -1.21
N GLU A 11 13.60 -1.77 -1.22
CA GLU A 11 13.37 -0.69 -0.25
C GLU A 11 12.13 -0.85 0.65
N ASN A 12 11.10 -1.57 0.20
CA ASN A 12 9.89 -1.81 0.99
C ASN A 12 9.61 -3.30 1.06
N SER A 13 9.18 -3.76 2.23
CA SER A 13 8.71 -5.13 2.41
C SER A 13 7.26 -5.25 1.94
N ASN A 14 7.00 -6.02 0.90
CA ASN A 14 5.67 -6.20 0.32
C ASN A 14 5.14 -7.62 0.55
N TYR A 15 3.86 -7.72 0.92
CA TYR A 15 3.19 -9.00 1.18
C TYR A 15 1.86 -9.05 0.44
N ARG A 16 1.54 -10.23 -0.10
CA ARG A 16 0.18 -10.54 -0.54
C ARG A 16 -0.58 -11.15 0.64
N LEU A 17 -1.74 -10.60 0.94
CA LEU A 17 -2.67 -11.08 1.95
C LEU A 17 -3.89 -11.69 1.26
N ARG A 18 -4.20 -12.94 1.56
CA ARG A 18 -5.47 -13.57 1.17
C ARG A 18 -6.33 -13.77 2.40
N THR A 19 -7.49 -13.12 2.40
CA THR A 19 -8.47 -13.14 3.48
C THR A 19 -9.83 -13.59 2.96
N GLU A 20 -10.78 -13.83 3.85
CA GLU A 20 -12.18 -14.09 3.48
C GLU A 20 -12.84 -12.86 2.82
N GLN A 21 -12.31 -11.66 3.06
CA GLN A 21 -12.82 -10.39 2.54
C GLN A 21 -12.23 -10.00 1.18
N GLY A 22 -11.20 -10.72 0.74
CA GLY A 22 -10.51 -10.42 -0.52
C GLY A 22 -9.01 -10.62 -0.45
N CYS A 23 -8.35 -10.24 -1.55
CA CYS A 23 -6.91 -10.25 -1.69
C CYS A 23 -6.37 -8.82 -1.62
N PHE A 24 -5.31 -8.61 -0.86
CA PHE A 24 -4.71 -7.31 -0.60
C PHE A 24 -3.19 -7.35 -0.77
N ILE A 25 -2.58 -6.19 -0.96
CA ILE A 25 -1.14 -5.99 -0.83
C ILE A 25 -0.90 -5.17 0.43
N LEU A 26 -0.02 -5.65 1.29
CA LEU A 26 0.48 -4.94 2.46
C LEU A 26 1.92 -4.50 2.17
N THR A 27 2.15 -3.19 2.22
CA THR A 27 3.48 -2.61 2.09
C THR A 27 3.91 -2.07 3.45
N ILE A 28 5.06 -2.53 3.93
CA ILE A 28 5.72 -2.00 5.13
C ILE A 28 6.86 -1.11 4.64
N PHE A 29 6.70 0.19 4.87
CA PHE A 29 7.73 1.18 4.58
C PHE A 29 8.86 1.11 5.61
N GLU A 30 10.10 1.01 5.14
CA GLU A 30 11.28 1.00 6.00
C GLU A 30 11.75 2.43 6.34
N GLN A 31 12.70 2.53 7.28
CA GLN A 31 13.16 3.76 7.96
C GLN A 31 13.61 4.94 7.07
N ARG A 32 13.65 4.76 5.75
CA ARG A 32 14.07 5.79 4.78
C ARG A 32 12.91 6.69 4.32
N VAL A 33 11.66 6.29 4.56
CA VAL A 33 10.49 7.13 4.29
C VAL A 33 10.08 7.82 5.58
N ALA A 34 10.06 9.16 5.57
CA ALA A 34 9.55 9.91 6.70
C ALA A 34 8.04 9.63 6.81
N HIS A 35 7.56 9.31 8.01
CA HIS A 35 6.14 9.00 8.24
C HIS A 35 5.22 10.14 7.78
N GLU A 36 5.69 11.39 7.89
CA GLU A 36 5.02 12.60 7.42
C GLU A 36 4.84 12.69 5.90
N ASP A 37 5.60 11.93 5.12
CA ASP A 37 5.47 11.88 3.66
C ASP A 37 4.46 10.81 3.19
N LEU A 38 4.07 9.86 4.06
CA LEU A 38 3.13 8.80 3.68
C LEU A 38 1.78 9.32 3.18
N PRO A 39 1.16 10.35 3.80
CA PRO A 39 -0.07 10.93 3.27
C PRO A 39 0.09 11.43 1.83
N PHE A 40 1.21 12.06 1.50
CA PHE A 40 1.48 12.54 0.13
C PHE A 40 1.49 11.38 -0.89
N PHE A 41 2.16 10.27 -0.57
CA PHE A 41 2.21 9.12 -1.48
C PHE A 41 0.84 8.45 -1.66
N MET A 42 0.06 8.36 -0.59
CA MET A 42 -1.29 7.78 -0.61
C MET A 42 -2.24 8.67 -1.42
N ASP A 43 -2.21 9.99 -1.20
CA ASP A 43 -3.01 10.95 -1.96
C ASP A 43 -2.64 10.94 -3.45
N LEU A 44 -1.34 10.89 -3.76
CA LEU A 44 -0.86 10.81 -5.14
C LEU A 44 -1.35 9.51 -5.81
N MET A 45 -1.21 8.35 -5.18
CA MET A 45 -1.71 7.09 -5.74
C MET A 45 -3.22 7.11 -5.94
N GLY A 46 -3.97 7.68 -4.99
CA GLY A 46 -5.42 7.87 -5.10
C GLY A 46 -5.78 8.72 -6.32
N PHE A 47 -5.12 9.87 -6.49
CA PHE A 47 -5.31 10.76 -7.63
C PHE A 47 -5.00 10.05 -8.97
N LEU A 48 -3.85 9.39 -9.08
CA LEU A 48 -3.45 8.70 -10.31
C LEU A 48 -4.42 7.58 -10.67
N SER A 49 -4.92 6.85 -9.67
CA SER A 49 -5.92 5.80 -9.89
C SER A 49 -7.24 6.36 -10.42
N ILE A 50 -7.70 7.49 -9.88
CA ILE A 50 -8.91 8.19 -10.35
C ILE A 50 -8.75 8.64 -11.80
N GLU A 51 -7.56 9.11 -12.17
CA GLU A 51 -7.22 9.51 -13.55
C GLU A 51 -7.00 8.31 -14.49
N GLY A 52 -7.22 7.08 -14.03
CA GLY A 52 -7.17 5.86 -14.85
C GLY A 52 -5.76 5.33 -15.10
N ILE A 53 -4.76 5.80 -14.36
CA ILE A 53 -3.41 5.24 -14.41
C ILE A 53 -3.40 3.89 -13.69
N CYS A 54 -2.74 2.90 -14.29
CA CYS A 54 -2.61 1.56 -13.71
C CYS A 54 -1.65 1.61 -12.52
N CYS A 55 -2.19 1.86 -11.33
CA CYS A 55 -1.47 1.86 -10.06
C CYS A 55 -2.32 1.23 -8.95
N PRO A 56 -1.72 0.88 -7.80
CA PRO A 56 -2.46 0.40 -6.64
C PRO A 56 -3.46 1.45 -6.14
N VAL A 57 -4.60 0.99 -5.61
CA VAL A 57 -5.57 1.83 -4.91
C VAL A 57 -5.28 1.78 -3.42
N PRO A 58 -4.97 2.92 -2.78
CA PRO A 58 -4.74 2.97 -1.34
C PRO A 58 -6.00 2.58 -0.57
N ILE A 59 -5.83 1.83 0.53
CA ILE A 59 -6.91 1.48 1.45
C ILE A 59 -6.67 2.24 2.74
N PHE A 60 -7.57 3.18 3.03
CA PHE A 60 -7.50 3.97 4.26
C PHE A 60 -7.62 3.10 5.50
N ALA A 61 -6.86 3.45 6.53
CA ALA A 61 -6.98 2.84 7.85
C ALA A 61 -8.35 3.15 8.48
N ARG A 62 -8.71 2.39 9.53
CA ARG A 62 -10.04 2.51 10.17
C ARG A 62 -10.28 3.87 10.84
N ASP A 63 -9.22 4.58 11.16
CA ASP A 63 -9.24 5.94 11.69
C ASP A 63 -9.33 7.01 10.59
N GLY A 64 -9.44 6.59 9.32
CA GLY A 64 -9.53 7.47 8.17
C GLY A 64 -8.20 8.08 7.76
N GLN A 65 -7.08 7.72 8.41
CA GLN A 65 -5.76 8.11 7.96
C GLN A 65 -5.37 7.30 6.70
N PRO A 66 -4.69 7.92 5.74
CA PRO A 66 -4.01 7.19 4.67
C PRO A 66 -2.98 6.22 5.25
#